data_AF-A0AAD6U9C8-F1
#
_entry.id   AF-A0AAD6U9C8-F1
#
_cell.length_a   1.000
_cell.length_b   1.000
_cell.length_c   1.000
_cell.angle_alpha   90.00
_cell.angle_beta   90.00
_cell.angle_gamma   90.00
#
_symmetry.space_group_name_H-M   'P 1'
#
loop_
_entity.id
_entity.type
_entity.pdbx_description
1 polymer ?
#
loop_
_entity_poly.entity_id
_entity_poly.type
_entity_poly.pdbx_seq_one_letter_code
_entity_poly.pdbx_strand_id
1 'polypeptide(L)'
;MPKVKPTTVTRSSKQTLFVLTDGKKRVLIPRPKTHKAAMDAVQVHFPQTGHNTSKLQTDQLEICDGEMTDITPESWETVIELVSSVFVARAHECHAPTSIGDTLVDSWAMDDRGTAISLKFQLEQASVTVRMKTDTKIVRALPAIARRFGIEEEDCKMLYKGTRVHGDHTPLSLELEDGDIVPIYRDQVGGKPVIYVFSPEAINASLILTLTPEWSLSAVYPVVPQKSLPSGVGERIQWDVRTHADGSLTEMNTGLDVAYLFWEAHTNLDVPISPPISPITTQAAASQTFSPLACTLTPTDSVLLAVGDITPYLDKILIALGLHTEARTSFITYWLPSFLKHTHVALRFVPQAAYERAAALEITPAPAIVTRVFMLFRGIADEERGLWSDAKPAADDVNRWAGVVGVDIDRALDVSLFRVLEWGGMEVLGAPVSA
;
A
#
# COMPACT_ATOMS: atom_id res chain seq x y z
N MET A 1 0.45 -32.76 -36.09
CA MET A 1 0.72 -31.67 -37.06
C MET A 1 -0.32 -31.71 -38.16
N PRO A 2 -0.98 -30.58 -38.44
CA PRO A 2 -0.80 -29.98 -39.75
C PRO A 2 -0.37 -28.51 -39.64
N LYS A 3 0.50 -28.13 -40.58
CA LYS A 3 1.15 -26.83 -40.72
C LYS A 3 0.14 -25.78 -41.18
N VAL A 4 -0.01 -24.70 -40.42
CA VAL A 4 -0.62 -23.46 -40.89
C VAL A 4 0.45 -22.66 -41.64
N LYS A 5 0.16 -22.34 -42.90
CA LYS A 5 0.96 -21.45 -43.75
C LYS A 5 0.80 -19.99 -43.28
N PRO A 6 1.81 -19.14 -43.49
CA PRO A 6 1.88 -17.79 -42.93
C PRO A 6 0.86 -16.88 -43.62
N THR A 7 0.00 -16.23 -42.84
CA THR A 7 -0.89 -15.19 -43.35
C THR A 7 -0.12 -13.89 -43.46
N THR A 8 -0.04 -13.43 -44.70
CA THR A 8 0.56 -12.21 -45.22
C THR A 8 0.21 -10.98 -44.38
N VAL A 9 1.25 -10.22 -43.99
CA VAL A 9 1.14 -8.85 -43.48
C VAL A 9 0.34 -8.02 -44.48
N THR A 10 -0.89 -7.71 -44.12
CA THR A 10 -1.75 -6.85 -44.93
C THR A 10 -1.45 -5.42 -44.50
N ARG A 11 -0.82 -4.70 -45.43
CA ARG A 11 -0.41 -3.29 -45.39
C ARG A 11 -1.54 -2.42 -44.81
N SER A 12 -1.38 -1.98 -43.56
CA SER A 12 -2.34 -1.11 -42.86
C SER A 12 -2.52 0.20 -43.64
N SER A 13 -3.77 0.56 -43.91
CA SER A 13 -4.16 1.88 -44.42
C SER A 13 -3.58 2.95 -43.50
N LYS A 14 -2.79 3.89 -44.03
CA LYS A 14 -2.24 5.01 -43.25
C LYS A 14 -3.39 5.75 -42.55
N GLN A 15 -3.53 5.53 -41.24
CA GLN A 15 -4.51 6.23 -40.42
C GLN A 15 -4.20 7.73 -40.50
N THR A 16 -5.12 8.51 -41.04
CA THR A 16 -4.95 9.96 -41.25
C THR A 16 -5.18 10.78 -39.99
N LEU A 17 -5.73 10.15 -38.94
CA LEU A 17 -6.10 10.76 -37.67
C LEU A 17 -5.23 10.19 -36.54
N PHE A 18 -5.04 10.99 -35.49
CA PHE A 18 -4.14 10.71 -34.40
C PHE A 18 -4.65 11.32 -33.09
N VAL A 19 -4.42 10.67 -31.95
CA VAL A 19 -4.94 11.13 -30.66
C VAL A 19 -3.82 11.68 -29.78
N LEU A 20 -4.03 12.88 -29.23
CA LEU A 20 -3.25 13.44 -28.13
C LEU A 20 -4.05 13.33 -26.83
N THR A 21 -3.44 12.93 -25.72
CA THR A 21 -4.13 12.86 -24.42
C THR A 21 -3.22 13.18 -23.24
N ASP A 22 -3.74 13.75 -22.16
CA ASP A 22 -3.04 13.93 -20.88
C ASP A 22 -3.66 13.04 -19.76
N GLY A 23 -4.43 12.02 -20.15
CA GLY A 23 -5.19 11.15 -19.25
C GLY A 23 -6.55 11.72 -18.81
N LYS A 24 -6.72 13.05 -18.79
CA LYS A 24 -8.00 13.71 -18.44
C LYS A 24 -8.75 14.21 -19.66
N LYS A 25 -8.02 14.60 -20.71
CA LYS A 25 -8.53 15.13 -21.97
C LYS A 25 -7.95 14.32 -23.14
N ARG A 26 -8.77 14.09 -24.17
CA ARG A 26 -8.39 13.43 -25.42
C ARG A 26 -8.77 14.32 -26.60
N VAL A 27 -7.86 14.51 -27.53
CA VAL A 27 -8.06 15.37 -28.71
C VAL A 27 -7.64 14.62 -29.96
N LEU A 28 -8.54 14.59 -30.95
CA LEU A 28 -8.30 13.98 -32.25
C LEU A 28 -7.76 15.04 -33.21
N ILE A 29 -6.57 14.81 -33.77
CA ILE A 29 -5.89 15.72 -34.70
C ILE A 29 -5.54 14.99 -36.01
N PRO A 30 -5.28 15.71 -37.11
CA PRO A 30 -4.61 15.11 -38.27
C PRO A 30 -3.26 14.54 -37.85
N ARG A 31 -2.88 13.38 -38.37
CA ARG A 31 -1.64 12.70 -37.98
C ARG A 31 -0.42 13.61 -38.23
N PRO A 32 0.27 14.07 -37.16
CA PRO A 32 1.37 15.01 -37.28
C PRO A 32 2.59 14.35 -37.93
N LYS A 33 3.06 14.94 -39.04
CA LYS A 33 4.20 14.41 -39.79
C LYS A 33 5.55 14.66 -39.13
N THR A 34 5.63 15.63 -38.22
CA THR A 34 6.86 16.01 -37.52
C THR A 34 6.60 16.18 -36.03
N HIS A 35 7.63 15.95 -35.20
CA HIS A 35 7.57 16.18 -33.76
C HIS A 35 7.13 17.62 -33.44
N LYS A 36 7.66 18.60 -34.19
CA LYS A 36 7.28 20.01 -34.05
C LYS A 36 5.78 20.23 -34.28
N ALA A 37 5.19 19.64 -35.33
CA ALA A 37 3.76 19.77 -35.59
C ALA A 37 2.89 19.13 -34.49
N ALA A 38 3.38 18.05 -33.86
CA ALA A 38 2.71 17.46 -32.70
C ALA A 38 2.77 18.40 -31.49
N MET A 39 3.93 18.99 -31.21
CA MET A 39 4.11 19.97 -30.13
C MET A 39 3.31 21.26 -30.35
N ASP A 40 3.22 21.75 -31.58
CA ASP A 40 2.37 22.89 -31.94
C ASP A 40 0.89 22.59 -31.64
N ALA A 41 0.42 21.38 -31.97
CA ALA A 41 -0.93 20.93 -31.63
C ALA A 41 -1.16 20.76 -30.12
N VAL A 42 -0.14 20.30 -29.38
CA VAL A 42 -0.17 20.28 -27.91
C VAL A 42 -0.38 21.69 -27.36
N GLN A 43 0.36 22.68 -27.86
CA GLN A 43 0.25 24.05 -27.38
C GLN A 43 -1.15 24.66 -27.61
N VAL A 44 -1.79 24.33 -28.73
CA VAL A 44 -3.14 24.81 -29.07
C VAL A 44 -4.20 24.14 -28.20
N HIS A 45 -4.09 22.82 -27.98
CA HIS A 45 -5.17 22.04 -27.38
C HIS A 45 -4.99 21.75 -25.89
N PHE A 46 -3.78 21.90 -25.36
CA PHE A 46 -3.40 21.71 -23.96
C PHE A 46 -2.67 22.96 -23.43
N PRO A 47 -3.28 24.16 -23.47
CA PRO A 47 -2.61 25.42 -23.10
C PRO A 47 -2.14 25.46 -21.63
N GLN A 48 -2.66 24.55 -20.80
CA GLN A 48 -2.28 24.43 -19.40
C GLN A 48 -0.86 23.86 -19.25
N THR A 49 -0.31 23.13 -20.22
CA THR A 49 0.96 22.39 -20.06
C THR A 49 2.23 23.24 -20.21
N GLY A 50 2.11 24.54 -20.51
CA GLY A 50 3.23 25.51 -20.58
C GLY A 50 4.05 25.42 -21.87
N HIS A 51 4.45 26.58 -22.41
CA HIS A 51 5.07 26.74 -23.75
C HIS A 51 6.37 25.95 -23.99
N ASN A 52 7.07 25.50 -22.95
CA ASN A 52 8.39 24.87 -23.04
C ASN A 52 8.55 23.60 -22.18
N THR A 53 7.46 23.13 -21.56
CA THR A 53 7.51 22.12 -20.50
C THR A 53 6.67 20.89 -20.85
N SER A 54 6.42 20.62 -22.13
CA SER A 54 5.63 19.45 -22.55
C SER A 54 6.52 18.40 -23.19
N LYS A 55 6.27 17.14 -22.89
CA LYS A 55 6.89 15.94 -23.48
C LYS A 55 5.82 15.06 -24.08
N LEU A 56 6.17 14.33 -25.13
CA LEU A 56 5.30 13.32 -25.73
C LEU A 56 5.78 11.95 -25.30
N GLN A 57 4.88 11.12 -24.80
CA GLN A 57 5.20 9.79 -24.30
C GLN A 57 4.30 8.71 -24.93
N THR A 58 4.79 7.47 -24.95
CA THR A 58 4.01 6.29 -25.37
C THR A 58 4.45 5.05 -24.59
N ASP A 59 3.50 4.15 -24.35
CA ASP A 59 3.65 2.80 -23.81
C ASP A 59 3.26 1.73 -24.87
N GLN A 60 2.79 2.14 -26.05
CA GLN A 60 2.21 1.26 -27.07
C GLN A 60 3.23 0.40 -27.83
N LEU A 61 4.53 0.62 -27.65
CA LEU A 61 5.56 -0.17 -28.33
C LEU A 61 6.04 -1.28 -27.40
N GLU A 62 6.28 -2.49 -27.91
CA GLU A 62 6.77 -3.62 -27.11
C GLU A 62 8.08 -3.28 -26.35
N ILE A 63 8.94 -2.43 -26.94
CA ILE A 63 10.20 -1.99 -26.33
C ILE A 63 10.00 -1.07 -25.11
N CYS A 64 8.80 -0.54 -24.89
CA CYS A 64 8.47 0.29 -23.73
C CYS A 64 8.15 -0.55 -22.48
N ASP A 65 7.95 -1.86 -22.61
CA ASP A 65 7.62 -2.78 -21.49
C ASP A 65 6.45 -2.32 -20.61
N GLY A 66 5.47 -1.64 -21.23
CA GLY A 66 4.32 -1.05 -20.53
C GLY A 66 4.61 0.24 -19.74
N GLU A 67 5.85 0.75 -19.77
CA GLU A 67 6.22 2.02 -19.16
C GLU A 67 6.05 3.22 -20.10
N MET A 68 5.64 4.35 -19.54
CA MET A 68 5.49 5.60 -20.28
C MET A 68 6.85 6.17 -20.70
N THR A 69 7.17 6.04 -21.99
CA THR A 69 8.50 6.38 -22.52
C THR A 69 8.49 7.67 -23.34
N ASP A 70 9.44 8.57 -23.08
CA ASP A 70 9.63 9.83 -23.83
C ASP A 70 9.96 9.57 -25.32
N ILE A 71 9.18 10.18 -26.21
CA ILE A 71 9.43 10.16 -27.65
C ILE A 71 10.30 11.37 -27.99
N THR A 72 11.55 11.12 -28.37
CA THR A 72 12.47 12.19 -28.79
C THR A 72 12.14 12.69 -30.20
N PRO A 73 12.54 13.93 -30.56
CA PRO A 73 12.34 14.46 -31.91
C PRO A 73 12.93 13.58 -33.02
N GLU A 74 14.07 12.94 -32.77
CA GLU A 74 14.78 12.07 -33.72
C GLU A 74 14.06 10.74 -33.93
N SER A 75 13.37 10.26 -32.89
CA SER A 75 12.64 8.99 -32.90
C SER A 75 11.24 9.12 -33.50
N TRP A 76 10.74 10.35 -33.68
CA TRP A 76 9.36 10.63 -34.05
C TRP A 76 8.91 9.96 -35.35
N GLU A 77 9.70 10.06 -36.42
CA GLU A 77 9.33 9.53 -37.74
C GLU A 77 9.13 8.01 -37.72
N THR A 78 9.87 7.31 -36.86
CA THR A 78 9.77 5.86 -36.67
C THR A 78 8.59 5.51 -35.75
N VAL A 79 8.46 6.22 -34.63
CA VAL A 79 7.44 5.93 -33.60
C VAL A 79 6.04 6.26 -34.10
N ILE A 80 5.87 7.36 -34.83
CA ILE A 80 4.54 7.88 -35.19
C ILE A 80 3.75 6.88 -36.03
N GLU A 81 4.39 6.15 -36.96
CA GLU A 81 3.73 5.14 -37.81
C GLU A 81 3.28 3.90 -37.03
N LEU A 82 3.82 3.68 -35.83
CA LEU A 82 3.58 2.49 -35.00
C LEU A 82 2.57 2.72 -33.89
N VAL A 83 2.35 3.97 -33.48
CA VAL A 83 1.42 4.31 -32.40
C VAL A 83 0.13 4.93 -32.95
N SER A 84 -0.97 4.79 -32.21
CA SER A 84 -2.27 5.40 -32.54
C SER A 84 -2.57 6.66 -31.73
N SER A 85 -1.86 6.83 -30.61
CA SER A 85 -1.94 7.99 -29.73
C SER A 85 -0.60 8.28 -29.05
N VAL A 86 -0.43 9.49 -28.53
CA VAL A 86 0.65 9.82 -27.58
C VAL A 86 0.06 10.53 -26.37
N PHE A 87 0.73 10.33 -25.24
CA PHE A 87 0.46 11.03 -24.01
C PHE A 87 1.25 12.34 -23.95
N VAL A 88 0.63 13.39 -23.44
CA VAL A 88 1.22 14.70 -23.24
C VAL A 88 1.58 14.82 -21.75
N ALA A 89 2.85 14.61 -21.44
CA ALA A 89 3.38 14.77 -20.10
C ALA A 89 3.95 16.18 -19.90
N ARG A 90 3.95 16.69 -18.67
CA ARG A 90 4.75 17.86 -18.33
C ARG A 90 6.18 17.41 -18.04
N ALA A 91 7.16 18.03 -18.69
CA ALA A 91 8.56 17.93 -18.35
C ALA A 91 8.75 18.36 -16.88
N HIS A 92 8.91 17.40 -15.99
CA HIS A 92 9.67 17.64 -14.77
C HIS A 92 11.14 17.77 -15.18
N GLU A 93 11.77 18.89 -14.83
CA GLU A 93 13.21 19.07 -14.97
C GLU A 93 13.92 18.05 -14.06
N CYS A 94 14.34 16.93 -14.66
CA CYS A 94 15.28 16.01 -14.04
C CYS A 94 16.68 16.65 -14.11
N HIS A 95 17.14 17.23 -13.01
CA HIS A 95 18.57 17.46 -12.83
C HIS A 95 19.19 16.31 -12.03
N ALA A 96 20.24 15.72 -12.62
CA ALA A 96 21.10 14.70 -12.03
C ALA A 96 21.64 15.14 -10.65
N PRO A 97 21.97 14.18 -9.76
CA PRO A 97 22.29 14.49 -8.37
C PRO A 97 23.63 15.21 -8.32
N THR A 98 23.58 16.53 -8.14
CA THR A 98 24.75 17.30 -7.74
C THR A 98 24.69 17.40 -6.22
N SER A 99 25.62 16.73 -5.57
CA SER A 99 25.84 16.80 -4.13
C SER A 99 26.15 18.24 -3.72
N ILE A 100 25.14 18.97 -3.24
CA ILE A 100 25.29 20.25 -2.53
C ILE A 100 24.19 20.32 -1.46
N GLY A 101 24.57 20.75 -0.26
CA GLY A 101 23.81 20.65 0.98
C GLY A 101 22.46 21.37 1.04
N ASP A 102 21.81 21.06 2.16
CA ASP A 102 20.52 21.47 2.68
C ASP A 102 19.98 22.85 2.27
N THR A 103 18.64 22.90 2.22
CA THR A 103 17.71 24.05 2.14
C THR A 103 17.18 24.39 0.75
N LEU A 104 16.00 23.85 0.41
CA LEU A 104 15.12 24.42 -0.62
C LEU A 104 14.34 25.58 0.03
N VAL A 105 14.90 26.80 -0.06
CA VAL A 105 14.14 28.02 0.19
C VAL A 105 13.42 28.36 -1.12
N ASP A 106 12.17 27.93 -1.29
CA ASP A 106 11.30 28.52 -2.31
C ASP A 106 11.07 29.99 -1.88
N SER A 107 11.81 30.91 -2.49
CA SER A 107 11.75 32.34 -2.19
C SER A 107 10.43 32.91 -2.72
N TRP A 108 9.38 32.85 -1.90
CA TRP A 108 8.25 33.75 -2.06
C TRP A 108 8.71 35.15 -1.68
N ALA A 109 8.51 36.13 -2.57
CA ALA A 109 8.72 37.54 -2.24
C ALA A 109 7.83 37.88 -1.03
N MET A 110 8.41 37.87 0.16
CA MET A 110 7.70 38.08 1.41
C MET A 110 7.68 39.57 1.75
N ASP A 111 6.48 40.11 1.92
CA ASP A 111 6.28 41.37 2.64
C ASP A 111 6.69 41.16 4.12
N ASP A 112 7.56 42.05 4.61
CA ASP A 112 8.50 41.90 5.73
C ASP A 112 7.87 42.07 7.13
N ARG A 113 6.67 41.53 7.35
CA ARG A 113 5.86 41.79 8.57
C ARG A 113 5.41 40.54 9.35
N GLY A 114 6.18 39.44 9.33
CA GLY A 114 5.85 38.26 10.15
C GLY A 114 7.05 37.37 10.48
N THR A 115 7.07 36.80 11.68
CA THR A 115 8.13 35.89 12.16
C THR A 115 8.08 34.58 11.37
N ALA A 116 9.16 34.31 10.62
CA ALA A 116 9.33 33.08 9.84
C ALA A 116 10.27 32.11 10.55
N ILE A 117 9.89 30.83 10.55
CA ILE A 117 10.65 29.71 11.11
C ILE A 117 10.92 28.66 10.03
N SER A 118 11.93 27.84 10.25
CA SER A 118 12.37 26.77 9.38
C SER A 118 11.99 25.44 10.02
N LEU A 119 11.09 24.69 9.40
CA LEU A 119 10.62 23.41 9.91
C LEU A 119 11.20 22.28 9.08
N LYS A 120 11.73 21.25 9.74
CA LYS A 120 12.25 20.05 9.08
C LYS A 120 11.18 18.97 9.08
N PHE A 121 10.59 18.73 7.92
CA PHE A 121 9.68 17.61 7.72
C PHE A 121 10.50 16.36 7.37
N GLN A 122 10.25 15.26 8.05
CA GLN A 122 11.05 14.03 7.91
C GLN A 122 10.16 12.83 7.59
N LEU A 123 10.48 12.11 6.51
CA LEU A 123 9.87 10.83 6.17
C LEU A 123 10.99 9.78 6.05
N GLU A 124 10.96 8.77 6.91
CA GLU A 124 12.01 7.74 6.99
C GLU A 124 13.41 8.39 7.15
N GLN A 125 14.33 8.11 6.21
CA GLN A 125 15.68 8.69 6.18
C GLN A 125 15.76 10.03 5.42
N ALA A 126 14.71 10.41 4.69
CA ALA A 126 14.68 11.63 3.89
C ALA A 126 14.09 12.80 4.70
N SER A 127 14.55 14.02 4.42
CA SER A 127 13.95 15.22 4.98
C SER A 127 13.84 16.37 3.98
N VAL A 128 12.89 17.27 4.24
CA VAL A 128 12.77 18.58 3.60
C VAL A 128 12.66 19.66 4.67
N THR A 129 13.44 20.72 4.53
CA THR A 129 13.29 21.91 5.35
C THR A 129 12.43 22.92 4.60
N VAL A 130 11.34 23.37 5.21
CA VAL A 130 10.45 24.39 4.66
C VAL A 130 10.47 25.61 5.57
N ARG A 131 10.78 26.78 5.01
CA ARG A 131 10.71 28.06 5.72
C ARG A 131 9.33 28.68 5.52
N MET A 132 8.62 28.96 6.61
CA MET A 132 7.27 29.53 6.56
C MET A 132 6.99 30.46 7.73
N LYS A 133 6.01 31.37 7.57
CA LYS A 133 5.58 32.24 8.67
C LYS A 133 4.82 31.44 9.72
N THR A 134 4.96 31.83 10.99
CA THR A 134 4.31 31.18 12.14
C THR A 134 2.78 31.17 12.07
N ASP A 135 2.17 32.11 11.34
CA ASP A 135 0.73 32.22 11.10
C ASP A 135 0.25 31.55 9.80
N THR A 136 1.17 31.02 8.99
CA THR A 136 0.83 30.38 7.71
C THR A 136 0.37 28.95 7.95
N LYS A 137 -0.74 28.58 7.30
CA LYS A 137 -1.29 27.22 7.38
C LYS A 137 -0.34 26.16 6.80
N ILE A 138 -0.23 25.01 7.47
CA ILE A 138 0.63 23.87 7.08
C ILE A 138 0.29 23.33 5.68
N VAL A 139 -0.97 23.45 5.23
CA VAL A 139 -1.40 23.08 3.86
C VAL A 139 -0.53 23.73 2.77
N ARG A 140 0.08 24.89 3.04
CA ARG A 140 0.97 25.57 2.09
C ARG A 140 2.32 24.88 1.93
N ALA A 141 2.76 24.10 2.91
CA ALA A 141 3.99 23.32 2.86
C ALA A 141 3.80 21.95 2.19
N LEU A 142 2.56 21.41 2.18
CA LEU A 142 2.25 20.08 1.65
C LEU A 142 2.73 19.85 0.21
N PRO A 143 2.55 20.76 -0.77
CA PRO A 143 3.04 20.51 -2.13
C PRO A 143 4.57 20.37 -2.21
N ALA A 144 5.31 21.13 -1.39
CA ALA A 144 6.77 21.04 -1.33
C ALA A 144 7.23 19.73 -0.67
N ILE A 145 6.51 19.31 0.38
CA ILE A 145 6.70 18.05 1.09
C ILE A 145 6.42 16.85 0.17
N ALA A 146 5.21 16.79 -0.40
CA ALA A 146 4.74 15.75 -1.33
C ALA A 146 5.73 15.57 -2.49
N ARG A 147 6.11 16.68 -3.13
CA ARG A 147 7.10 16.70 -4.22
C ARG A 147 8.48 16.21 -3.79
N ARG A 148 8.95 16.52 -2.57
CA ARG A 148 10.24 16.02 -2.09
C ARG A 148 10.22 14.50 -1.95
N PHE A 149 9.16 14.00 -1.34
CA PHE A 149 9.07 12.60 -0.92
C PHE A 149 8.46 11.68 -1.98
N GLY A 150 7.92 12.23 -3.07
CA GLY A 150 7.24 11.44 -4.11
C GLY A 150 5.96 10.78 -3.59
N ILE A 151 5.23 11.45 -2.71
CA ILE A 151 3.95 11.01 -2.14
C ILE A 151 2.85 12.02 -2.49
N GLU A 152 1.58 11.63 -2.39
CA GLU A 152 0.47 12.57 -2.54
C GLU A 152 0.30 13.44 -1.29
N GLU A 153 -0.31 14.62 -1.43
CA GLU A 153 -0.54 15.52 -0.29
C GLU A 153 -1.41 14.89 0.80
N GLU A 154 -2.33 14.00 0.41
CA GLU A 154 -3.23 13.25 1.30
C GLU A 154 -2.47 12.21 2.16
N ASP A 155 -1.34 11.71 1.64
CA ASP A 155 -0.47 10.73 2.32
C ASP A 155 0.52 11.41 3.28
N CYS A 156 0.56 12.75 3.34
CA CYS A 156 1.42 13.50 4.23
C CYS A 156 0.85 13.53 5.66
N LYS A 157 0.88 12.38 6.34
CA LYS A 157 0.32 12.24 7.69
C LYS A 157 1.34 12.69 8.74
N MET A 158 1.13 13.84 9.37
CA MET A 158 2.07 14.43 10.34
C MET A 158 1.60 14.32 11.80
N LEU A 159 2.55 14.11 12.72
CA LEU A 159 2.31 14.14 14.17
C LEU A 159 3.38 15.00 14.85
N TYR A 160 3.00 15.86 15.79
CA TYR A 160 3.95 16.68 16.56
C TYR A 160 3.51 16.77 18.02
N LYS A 161 4.41 16.44 18.97
CA LYS A 161 4.13 16.36 20.41
C LYS A 161 2.86 15.56 20.75
N GLY A 162 2.58 14.49 20.00
CA GLY A 162 1.40 13.64 20.19
C GLY A 162 0.11 14.18 19.55
N THR A 163 0.15 15.36 18.93
CA THR A 163 -1.00 15.98 18.27
C THR A 163 -0.92 15.78 16.76
N ARG A 164 -2.05 15.40 16.16
CA ARG A 164 -2.22 15.31 14.71
C ARG A 164 -2.07 16.69 14.07
N VAL A 165 -1.19 16.81 13.08
CA VAL A 165 -0.99 18.06 12.34
C VAL A 165 -1.85 18.04 11.09
N HIS A 166 -2.92 18.84 11.09
CA HIS A 166 -3.78 19.05 9.94
C HIS A 166 -3.32 20.26 9.10
N GLY A 167 -3.69 20.28 7.83
CA GLY A 167 -3.29 21.36 6.91
C GLY A 167 -3.83 22.74 7.29
N ASP A 168 -4.89 22.82 8.09
CA ASP A 168 -5.46 24.07 8.58
C ASP A 168 -4.77 24.64 9.83
N HIS A 169 -3.97 23.84 10.53
CA HIS A 169 -3.11 24.29 11.62
C HIS A 169 -2.01 25.23 11.12
N THR A 170 -1.48 26.06 12.02
CA THR A 170 -0.32 26.92 11.79
C THR A 170 0.82 26.53 12.74
N PRO A 171 2.08 26.88 12.43
CA PRO A 171 3.16 26.62 13.38
C PRO A 171 2.92 27.27 14.76
N LEU A 172 2.32 28.46 14.78
CA LEU A 172 1.95 29.13 16.03
C LEU A 172 0.89 28.35 16.81
N SER A 173 -0.12 27.77 16.15
CA SER A 173 -1.17 26.99 16.85
C SER A 173 -0.66 25.66 17.40
N LEU A 174 0.47 25.17 16.87
CA LEU A 174 1.11 23.92 17.27
C LEU A 174 2.33 24.11 18.18
N GLU A 175 2.64 25.36 18.53
CA GLU A 175 3.84 25.72 19.32
C GLU A 175 5.13 25.16 18.71
N LEU A 176 5.24 25.25 17.38
CA LEU A 176 6.42 24.86 16.61
C LEU A 176 7.46 25.99 16.63
N GLU A 177 8.71 25.63 16.91
CA GLU A 177 9.86 26.53 16.97
C GLU A 177 10.77 26.41 15.73
N ASP A 178 11.70 27.36 15.57
CA ASP A 178 12.68 27.32 14.48
C ASP A 178 13.60 26.10 14.64
N GLY A 179 13.70 25.29 13.59
CA GLY A 179 14.49 24.06 13.56
C GLY A 179 13.73 22.80 14.00
N ASP A 180 12.46 22.90 14.40
CA ASP A 180 11.69 21.74 14.83
C ASP A 180 11.53 20.67 13.74
N ILE A 181 11.51 19.42 14.17
CA ILE A 181 11.32 18.25 13.31
C ILE A 181 9.86 17.78 13.39
N VAL A 182 9.18 17.78 12.26
CA VAL A 182 7.82 17.27 12.10
C VAL A 182 7.89 15.93 11.35
N PRO A 183 7.78 14.79 12.04
CA PRO A 183 7.76 13.49 11.39
C PRO A 183 6.49 13.33 10.55
N ILE A 184 6.69 12.90 9.31
CA ILE A 184 5.67 12.43 8.39
C ILE A 184 5.67 10.91 8.45
N TYR A 185 4.47 10.38 8.60
CA TYR A 185 4.17 8.97 8.57
C TYR A 185 3.51 8.68 7.23
N ARG A 186 3.80 7.52 6.65
CA ARG A 186 2.95 6.96 5.59
C ARG A 186 1.71 6.37 6.24
N ASP A 187 0.65 6.20 5.44
CA ASP A 187 -0.54 5.50 5.88
C ASP A 187 -0.18 4.09 6.33
N GLN A 188 -0.34 3.85 7.63
CA GLN A 188 -0.29 2.50 8.16
C GLN A 188 -1.62 1.82 7.78
N VAL A 189 -1.57 1.14 6.64
CA VAL A 189 -2.69 0.32 6.16
C VAL A 189 -2.53 -1.08 6.76
N GLY A 190 -3.57 -1.54 7.47
CA GLY A 190 -3.75 -2.96 7.70
C GLY A 190 -4.05 -3.59 6.34
N GLY A 191 -3.04 -4.23 5.74
CA GLY A 191 -3.04 -4.60 4.35
C GLY A 191 -3.67 -5.96 4.10
N LYS A 192 -4.71 -5.94 3.25
CA LYS A 192 -5.25 -7.04 2.48
C LYS A 192 -5.46 -8.36 3.21
N PRO A 193 -6.33 -8.43 4.23
CA PRO A 193 -6.85 -9.73 4.61
C PRO A 193 -7.72 -10.31 3.48
N VAL A 194 -7.31 -11.47 2.98
CA VAL A 194 -8.00 -12.25 1.94
C VAL A 194 -8.55 -13.51 2.59
N ILE A 195 -9.86 -13.74 2.42
CA ILE A 195 -10.59 -14.85 3.02
C ILE A 195 -11.02 -15.83 1.93
N TYR A 196 -10.56 -17.07 2.05
CA TYR A 196 -11.00 -18.23 1.27
C TYR A 196 -11.95 -19.07 2.09
N VAL A 197 -12.99 -19.57 1.44
CA VAL A 197 -14.05 -20.36 2.07
C VAL A 197 -14.19 -21.66 1.31
N PHE A 198 -13.85 -22.79 1.93
CA PHE A 198 -13.82 -24.10 1.29
C PHE A 198 -14.87 -25.01 1.93
N SER A 199 -15.74 -25.61 1.12
CA SER A 199 -16.70 -26.59 1.61
C SER A 199 -16.76 -27.80 0.66
N PRO A 200 -16.84 -29.04 1.19
CA PRO A 200 -16.95 -30.24 0.35
C PRO A 200 -18.26 -30.28 -0.45
N GLU A 201 -19.30 -29.61 0.06
CA GLU A 201 -20.60 -29.46 -0.58
C GLU A 201 -20.95 -27.98 -0.71
N ALA A 202 -21.77 -27.63 -1.71
CA ALA A 202 -22.22 -26.26 -1.89
C ALA A 202 -23.13 -25.85 -0.72
N ILE A 203 -22.69 -24.87 0.06
CA ILE A 203 -23.43 -24.32 1.19
C ILE A 203 -23.59 -22.81 1.04
N ASN A 204 -24.64 -22.26 1.65
CA ASN A 204 -24.74 -20.82 1.85
C ASN A 204 -24.08 -20.48 3.20
N ALA A 205 -23.12 -19.55 3.17
CA ALA A 205 -22.40 -19.08 4.34
C ALA A 205 -22.56 -17.57 4.48
N SER A 206 -22.75 -17.11 5.72
CA SER A 206 -22.75 -15.70 6.10
C SER A 206 -21.49 -15.42 6.89
N LEU A 207 -20.70 -14.44 6.44
CA LEU A 207 -19.45 -14.01 7.05
C LEU A 207 -19.59 -12.57 7.52
N ILE A 208 -19.38 -12.34 8.80
CA ILE A 208 -19.52 -11.03 9.43
C ILE A 208 -18.16 -10.63 9.99
N LEU A 209 -17.62 -9.54 9.45
CA LEU A 209 -16.39 -8.94 9.93
C LEU A 209 -16.73 -7.73 10.80
N THR A 210 -16.16 -7.67 12.00
CA THR A 210 -16.24 -6.52 12.89
C THR A 210 -14.83 -6.05 13.25
N LEU A 211 -14.49 -4.83 12.86
CA LEU A 211 -13.22 -4.20 13.20
C LEU A 211 -13.32 -3.46 14.53
N THR A 212 -12.19 -3.42 15.24
CA THR A 212 -12.00 -2.52 16.38
C THR A 212 -11.93 -1.05 15.94
N PRO A 213 -12.17 -0.08 16.83
CA PRO A 213 -12.17 1.36 16.49
C PRO A 213 -10.83 1.87 15.96
N GLU A 214 -9.73 1.21 16.31
CA GLU A 214 -8.39 1.50 15.81
C GLU A 214 -8.25 1.24 14.30
N TRP A 215 -9.21 0.55 13.68
CA TRP A 215 -9.28 0.32 12.25
C TRP A 215 -10.60 0.80 11.65
N SER A 216 -10.52 1.42 10.47
CA SER A 216 -11.68 1.68 9.60
C SER A 216 -11.45 1.06 8.24
N LEU A 217 -12.46 0.39 7.69
CA LEU A 217 -12.46 -0.20 6.37
C LEU A 217 -12.14 0.85 5.30
N SER A 218 -11.16 0.54 4.46
CA SER A 218 -10.76 1.37 3.33
C SER A 218 -11.19 0.78 2.00
N ALA A 219 -11.18 -0.55 1.89
CA ALA A 219 -11.64 -1.29 0.73
C ALA A 219 -12.30 -2.60 1.15
N VAL A 220 -13.30 -3.04 0.39
CA VAL A 220 -14.08 -4.25 0.63
C VAL A 220 -14.44 -4.87 -0.73
N TYR A 221 -14.21 -6.17 -0.90
CA TYR A 221 -14.56 -6.90 -2.11
C TYR A 221 -15.13 -8.29 -1.79
N PRO A 222 -16.26 -8.67 -2.43
CA PRO A 222 -17.18 -7.81 -3.17
C PRO A 222 -17.74 -6.68 -2.30
N VAL A 223 -18.16 -5.59 -2.93
CA VAL A 223 -18.67 -4.40 -2.23
C VAL A 223 -20.00 -4.75 -1.56
N VAL A 224 -20.04 -4.61 -0.23
CA VAL A 224 -21.23 -4.81 0.60
C VAL A 224 -21.50 -3.57 1.46
N PRO A 225 -22.75 -3.34 1.91
CA PRO A 225 -23.06 -2.19 2.76
C PRO A 225 -22.30 -2.23 4.09
N GLN A 226 -21.55 -1.16 4.36
CA GLN A 226 -20.85 -0.95 5.63
C GLN A 226 -21.79 -0.34 6.66
N LYS A 227 -21.74 -0.88 7.89
CA LYS A 227 -22.50 -0.38 9.04
C LYS A 227 -21.52 0.11 10.11
N SER A 228 -21.54 1.40 10.39
CA SER A 228 -20.88 1.94 11.58
C SER A 228 -21.68 1.52 12.82
N LEU A 229 -21.03 0.89 13.79
CA LEU A 229 -21.70 0.46 15.02
C LEU A 229 -21.86 1.65 15.98
N PRO A 230 -22.98 1.73 16.75
CA PRO A 230 -23.12 2.74 17.79
C PRO A 230 -21.98 2.68 18.80
N SER A 231 -21.65 3.81 19.43
CA SER A 231 -20.74 3.90 20.58
C SER A 231 -19.31 3.40 20.35
N GLY A 232 -18.69 3.72 19.21
CA GLY A 232 -17.23 3.56 19.05
C GLY A 232 -16.76 2.11 19.20
N VAL A 233 -17.54 1.15 18.70
CA VAL A 233 -17.19 -0.30 18.67
C VAL A 233 -16.43 -0.66 17.39
N GLY A 234 -16.39 0.25 16.40
CA GLY A 234 -15.73 0.09 15.12
C GLY A 234 -16.71 -0.14 13.97
N GLU A 235 -16.24 -0.77 12.90
CA GLU A 235 -16.99 -0.94 11.66
C GLU A 235 -17.34 -2.38 11.38
N ARG A 236 -18.49 -2.61 10.75
CA ARG A 236 -19.00 -3.94 10.46
C ARG A 236 -19.48 -4.09 9.02
N ILE A 237 -19.13 -5.21 8.42
CA ILE A 237 -19.63 -5.66 7.12
C ILE A 237 -20.10 -7.11 7.19
N GLN A 238 -20.91 -7.51 6.22
CA GLN A 238 -21.40 -8.88 6.08
C GLN A 238 -21.38 -9.28 4.62
N TRP A 239 -20.81 -10.44 4.33
CA TRP A 239 -20.94 -11.13 3.05
C TRP A 239 -21.83 -12.35 3.21
N ASP A 240 -22.78 -12.50 2.31
CA ASP A 240 -23.53 -13.74 2.16
C ASP A 240 -23.11 -14.39 0.85
N VAL A 241 -22.55 -15.60 0.93
CA VAL A 241 -21.95 -16.30 -0.20
C VAL A 241 -22.48 -17.71 -0.33
N ARG A 242 -22.45 -18.23 -1.53
CA ARG A 242 -22.60 -19.66 -1.82
C ARG A 242 -21.26 -20.25 -2.21
N THR A 243 -20.82 -21.30 -1.53
CA THR A 243 -19.57 -21.99 -1.83
C THR A 243 -19.72 -22.96 -3.00
N HIS A 244 -18.63 -23.15 -3.74
CA HIS A 244 -18.54 -24.16 -4.80
C HIS A 244 -17.40 -25.14 -4.55
N ALA A 245 -17.49 -26.32 -5.18
CA ALA A 245 -16.52 -27.41 -4.98
C ALA A 245 -15.11 -27.08 -5.50
N ASP A 246 -14.97 -26.11 -6.40
CA ASP A 246 -13.69 -25.62 -6.90
C ASP A 246 -13.05 -24.52 -6.03
N GLY A 247 -13.72 -24.15 -4.92
CA GLY A 247 -13.28 -23.10 -4.00
C GLY A 247 -13.71 -21.69 -4.40
N SER A 248 -14.41 -21.53 -5.53
CA SER A 248 -15.05 -20.25 -5.88
C SER A 248 -16.30 -20.01 -5.02
N LEU A 249 -16.74 -18.75 -5.00
CA LEU A 249 -17.88 -18.26 -4.24
C LEU A 249 -18.81 -17.46 -5.16
N THR A 250 -20.11 -17.64 -5.03
CA THR A 250 -21.09 -16.68 -5.57
C THR A 250 -21.56 -15.76 -4.45
N GLU A 251 -21.32 -14.45 -4.57
CA GLU A 251 -21.85 -13.47 -3.63
C GLU A 251 -23.34 -13.21 -3.91
N MET A 252 -24.16 -13.32 -2.87
CA MET A 252 -25.61 -13.49 -3.02
C MET A 252 -26.37 -12.19 -3.30
N ASN A 253 -25.81 -11.01 -3.00
CA ASN A 253 -26.46 -9.73 -3.26
C ASN A 253 -26.27 -9.27 -4.71
N THR A 254 -25.07 -9.48 -5.25
CA THR A 254 -24.64 -9.02 -6.58
C THR A 254 -24.67 -10.13 -7.63
N GLY A 255 -24.62 -11.40 -7.20
CA GLY A 255 -24.49 -12.56 -8.08
C GLY A 255 -23.08 -12.72 -8.68
N LEU A 256 -22.08 -12.03 -8.14
CA LEU A 256 -20.70 -12.11 -8.62
C LEU A 256 -20.06 -13.44 -8.21
N ASP A 257 -19.43 -14.10 -9.18
CA ASP A 257 -18.54 -15.23 -8.91
C ASP A 257 -17.13 -14.71 -8.62
N VAL A 258 -16.61 -15.05 -7.45
CA VAL A 258 -15.33 -14.57 -6.93
C VAL A 258 -14.50 -15.71 -6.35
N ALA A 259 -13.18 -15.57 -6.37
CA ALA A 259 -12.27 -16.57 -5.79
C ALA A 259 -12.11 -16.43 -4.27
N TYR A 260 -12.32 -15.23 -3.74
CA TYR A 260 -12.11 -14.90 -2.34
C TYR A 260 -12.89 -13.64 -1.95
N LEU A 261 -13.02 -13.42 -0.64
CA LEU A 261 -13.43 -12.15 -0.05
C LEU A 261 -12.21 -11.38 0.39
N PHE A 262 -12.30 -10.05 0.41
CA PHE A 262 -11.17 -9.18 0.71
C PHE A 262 -11.62 -7.94 1.45
N TRP A 263 -10.79 -7.49 2.37
CA TRP A 263 -10.93 -6.17 2.98
C TRP A 263 -9.55 -5.54 3.21
N GLU A 264 -9.54 -4.22 3.41
CA GLU A 264 -8.40 -3.42 3.88
C GLU A 264 -8.89 -2.43 4.93
N ALA A 265 -7.98 -1.99 5.79
CA ALA A 265 -8.30 -0.97 6.79
C ALA A 265 -7.20 0.07 6.95
N HIS A 266 -7.61 1.31 7.20
CA HIS A 266 -6.72 2.37 7.70
C HIS A 266 -6.61 2.28 9.22
N THR A 267 -5.42 2.58 9.74
CA THR A 267 -5.18 2.74 11.18
C THR A 267 -5.62 4.13 11.65
N ASN A 268 -6.56 4.17 12.60
CA ASN A 268 -7.16 5.38 13.15
C ASN A 268 -6.33 5.93 14.30
N LEU A 269 -5.35 6.79 13.98
CA LEU A 269 -4.43 7.39 14.94
C LEU A 269 -5.11 8.34 15.97
N ASP A 270 -6.34 8.79 15.68
CA ASP A 270 -7.06 9.77 16.49
C ASP A 270 -7.93 9.14 17.61
N VAL A 271 -7.94 7.81 17.73
CA VAL A 271 -8.64 7.13 18.82
C VAL A 271 -7.79 7.21 20.10
N PRO A 272 -8.31 7.79 21.21
CA PRO A 272 -7.58 7.80 22.47
C PRO A 272 -7.24 6.36 22.86
N ILE A 273 -5.99 6.11 23.28
CA ILE A 273 -5.59 4.82 23.85
C ILE A 273 -6.56 4.54 25.00
N SER A 274 -7.44 3.55 24.82
CA SER A 274 -8.42 3.19 25.83
C SER A 274 -7.67 2.87 27.14
N PRO A 275 -8.16 3.31 28.31
CA PRO A 275 -7.50 3.01 29.57
C PRO A 275 -7.32 1.49 29.71
N PRO A 276 -6.20 1.04 30.33
CA PRO A 276 -5.89 -0.37 30.41
C PRO A 276 -7.06 -1.15 31.02
N ILE A 277 -7.41 -2.26 30.36
CA ILE A 277 -8.39 -3.21 30.86
C ILE A 277 -7.97 -3.57 32.30
N SER A 278 -8.88 -3.37 33.26
CA SER A 278 -8.64 -3.72 34.66
C SER A 278 -8.18 -5.17 34.76
N PRO A 279 -7.21 -5.50 35.62
CA PRO A 279 -6.53 -6.79 35.57
C PRO A 279 -7.52 -7.93 35.84
N ILE A 280 -7.87 -8.67 34.79
CA ILE A 280 -8.49 -9.98 34.92
C ILE A 280 -7.41 -10.89 35.50
N THR A 281 -7.64 -11.34 36.73
CA THR A 281 -6.75 -12.21 37.50
C THR A 281 -6.80 -13.62 36.90
N THR A 282 -6.12 -13.82 35.78
CA THR A 282 -5.69 -15.11 35.27
C THR A 282 -4.31 -14.91 34.65
N GLN A 283 -3.27 -15.36 35.35
CA GLN A 283 -1.84 -15.24 35.00
C GLN A 283 -1.42 -15.94 33.68
N ALA A 284 -2.34 -16.23 32.77
CA ALA A 284 -2.10 -16.81 31.46
C ALA A 284 -2.39 -15.87 30.28
N ALA A 285 -3.06 -14.72 30.48
CA ALA A 285 -3.61 -13.88 29.40
C ALA A 285 -2.90 -12.51 29.20
N ALA A 286 -1.86 -12.20 29.99
CA ALA A 286 -1.14 -10.92 29.88
C ALA A 286 -0.16 -10.86 28.70
N SER A 287 0.10 -11.99 28.05
CA SER A 287 1.10 -12.10 26.98
C SER A 287 0.40 -12.06 25.63
N GLN A 288 0.71 -11.06 24.81
CA GLN A 288 0.32 -10.91 23.39
C GLN A 288 -1.06 -10.28 23.15
N THR A 289 -1.22 -9.03 23.58
CA THR A 289 -2.28 -8.16 23.03
C THR A 289 -1.78 -7.55 21.73
N PHE A 290 -2.45 -7.88 20.61
CA PHE A 290 -2.26 -7.19 19.35
C PHE A 290 -3.10 -5.92 19.36
N SER A 291 -2.49 -4.77 19.10
CA SER A 291 -3.18 -3.49 18.92
C SER A 291 -2.72 -2.87 17.60
N PRO A 292 -3.62 -2.54 16.67
CA PRO A 292 -3.25 -1.91 15.42
C PRO A 292 -2.42 -0.63 15.57
N LEU A 293 -2.66 0.15 16.64
CA LEU A 293 -1.95 1.41 16.93
C LEU A 293 -0.56 1.22 17.54
N ALA A 294 -0.32 0.10 18.23
CA ALA A 294 0.90 -0.15 19.00
C ALA A 294 1.66 -1.38 18.50
N CYS A 295 1.58 -1.66 17.19
CA CYS A 295 2.32 -2.76 16.60
C CYS A 295 3.82 -2.51 16.68
N THR A 296 4.54 -3.48 17.24
CA THR A 296 6.00 -3.46 17.32
C THR A 296 6.58 -4.80 16.88
N LEU A 297 7.82 -4.74 16.40
CA LEU A 297 8.67 -5.89 16.17
C LEU A 297 9.91 -5.75 17.05
N THR A 298 10.34 -6.84 17.64
CA THR A 298 11.56 -6.93 18.46
C THR A 298 12.49 -8.01 17.90
N PRO A 299 13.79 -7.96 18.20
CA PRO A 299 14.70 -9.02 17.79
C PRO A 299 14.31 -10.42 18.31
N THR A 300 13.64 -10.49 19.45
CA THR A 300 13.27 -11.76 20.09
C THR A 300 12.02 -12.42 19.52
N ASP A 301 11.08 -11.64 18.99
CA ASP A 301 9.79 -12.14 18.49
C ASP A 301 9.71 -12.17 16.96
N SER A 302 10.80 -11.82 16.28
CA SER A 302 10.85 -11.63 14.83
C SER A 302 12.06 -12.34 14.22
N VAL A 303 12.07 -12.40 12.89
CA VAL A 303 13.24 -12.77 12.09
C VAL A 303 13.61 -11.62 11.17
N LEU A 304 14.90 -11.36 11.02
CA LEU A 304 15.51 -10.39 10.13
C LEU A 304 16.05 -11.13 8.91
N LEU A 305 15.58 -10.72 7.74
CA LEU A 305 15.95 -11.32 6.46
C LEU A 305 16.50 -10.25 5.53
N ALA A 306 17.53 -10.59 4.75
CA ALA A 306 17.86 -9.81 3.57
C ALA A 306 16.74 -9.98 2.53
N VAL A 307 16.44 -8.95 1.76
CA VAL A 307 15.29 -8.97 0.84
C VAL A 307 15.33 -10.12 -0.17
N GLY A 308 16.51 -10.51 -0.65
CA GLY A 308 16.67 -11.66 -1.55
C GLY A 308 16.24 -13.01 -0.95
N ASP A 309 16.22 -13.13 0.38
CA ASP A 309 15.91 -14.37 1.09
C ASP A 309 14.44 -14.43 1.57
N ILE A 310 13.68 -13.33 1.48
CA ILE A 310 12.32 -13.24 2.01
C ILE A 310 11.36 -14.18 1.28
N THR A 311 11.34 -14.15 -0.05
CA THR A 311 10.43 -14.97 -0.85
C THR A 311 10.57 -16.47 -0.59
N PRO A 312 11.78 -17.08 -0.69
CA PRO A 312 11.93 -18.50 -0.39
C PRO A 312 11.70 -18.85 1.09
N TYR A 313 11.93 -17.91 2.01
CA TYR A 313 11.61 -18.10 3.42
C TYR A 313 10.08 -18.13 3.64
N LEU A 314 9.37 -17.09 3.20
CA LEU A 314 7.91 -16.99 3.33
C LEU A 314 7.20 -18.15 2.63
N ASP A 315 7.64 -18.55 1.44
CA ASP A 315 7.04 -19.67 0.71
C ASP A 315 7.01 -20.95 1.57
N LYS A 316 8.13 -21.26 2.25
CA LYS A 316 8.26 -22.40 3.16
C LYS A 316 7.37 -22.25 4.41
N ILE A 317 7.39 -21.08 5.05
CA ILE A 317 6.60 -20.84 6.27
C ILE A 317 5.11 -20.91 5.95
N LEU A 318 4.65 -20.28 4.86
CA LEU A 318 3.24 -20.25 4.51
C LEU A 318 2.70 -21.64 4.10
N ILE A 319 3.53 -22.53 3.50
CA ILE A 319 3.16 -23.96 3.32
C ILE A 319 2.87 -24.57 4.68
N ALA A 320 3.78 -24.38 5.63
CA ALA A 320 3.67 -24.97 6.95
C ALA A 320 2.58 -24.35 7.82
N LEU A 321 2.06 -23.17 7.45
CA LEU A 321 0.88 -22.55 8.03
C LEU A 321 -0.42 -22.95 7.32
N GLY A 322 -0.36 -23.85 6.34
CA GLY A 322 -1.52 -24.44 5.67
C GLY A 322 -2.07 -23.63 4.49
N LEU A 323 -1.33 -22.63 3.99
CA LEU A 323 -1.77 -21.85 2.83
C LEU A 323 -1.56 -22.64 1.53
N HIS A 324 -2.61 -22.70 0.70
CA HIS A 324 -2.53 -23.28 -0.65
C HIS A 324 -1.75 -22.38 -1.62
N THR A 325 -1.37 -22.92 -2.77
CA THR A 325 -0.48 -22.26 -3.75
C THR A 325 -0.94 -20.86 -4.16
N GLU A 326 -2.23 -20.67 -4.43
CA GLU A 326 -2.75 -19.36 -4.82
C GLU A 326 -2.67 -18.38 -3.64
N ALA A 327 -3.07 -18.75 -2.42
CA ALA A 327 -2.94 -17.88 -1.25
C ALA A 327 -1.47 -17.49 -0.98
N ARG A 328 -0.52 -18.41 -1.11
CA ARG A 328 0.91 -18.12 -0.93
C ARG A 328 1.43 -17.15 -2.00
N THR A 329 1.04 -17.37 -3.25
CA THR A 329 1.43 -16.52 -4.37
C THR A 329 0.86 -15.11 -4.19
N SER A 330 -0.43 -15.00 -3.88
CA SER A 330 -1.12 -13.73 -3.63
C SER A 330 -0.55 -12.99 -2.41
N PHE A 331 -0.22 -13.69 -1.33
CA PHE A 331 0.43 -13.13 -0.15
C PHE A 331 1.78 -12.49 -0.52
N ILE A 332 2.67 -13.26 -1.16
CA ILE A 332 4.03 -12.83 -1.47
C ILE A 332 4.00 -11.69 -2.48
N THR A 333 3.24 -11.84 -3.57
CA THR A 333 3.21 -10.83 -4.66
C THR A 333 2.61 -9.51 -4.22
N TYR A 334 1.65 -9.50 -3.29
CA TYR A 334 1.10 -8.26 -2.74
C TYR A 334 2.13 -7.50 -1.90
N TRP A 335 2.88 -8.20 -1.03
CA TRP A 335 3.84 -7.55 -0.12
C TRP A 335 5.22 -7.32 -0.74
N LEU A 336 5.56 -8.01 -1.84
CA LEU A 336 6.85 -7.92 -2.51
C LEU A 336 7.26 -6.47 -2.84
N PRO A 337 6.39 -5.59 -3.40
CA PRO A 337 6.74 -4.19 -3.62
C PRO A 337 7.14 -3.43 -2.35
N SER A 338 6.55 -3.74 -1.19
CA SER A 338 6.96 -3.12 0.09
C SER A 338 8.28 -3.68 0.60
N PHE A 339 8.53 -4.99 0.44
CA PHE A 339 9.81 -5.59 0.81
C PHE A 339 10.98 -5.00 0.00
N LEU A 340 10.78 -4.80 -1.30
CA LEU A 340 11.81 -4.29 -2.22
C LEU A 340 12.28 -2.86 -1.93
N LYS A 341 11.58 -2.12 -1.06
CA LYS A 341 11.99 -0.78 -0.60
C LYS A 341 13.15 -0.81 0.40
N HIS A 342 13.42 -1.97 0.99
CA HIS A 342 14.36 -2.14 2.10
C HIS A 342 15.54 -3.02 1.72
N THR A 343 16.63 -2.99 2.49
CA THR A 343 17.74 -3.97 2.33
C THR A 343 17.50 -5.20 3.20
N HIS A 344 16.97 -4.97 4.41
CA HIS A 344 16.59 -5.99 5.38
C HIS A 344 15.19 -5.72 5.92
N VAL A 345 14.43 -6.79 6.13
CA VAL A 345 13.07 -6.73 6.67
C VAL A 345 13.01 -7.63 7.89
N ALA A 346 12.59 -7.05 9.01
CA ALA A 346 12.15 -7.82 10.16
C ALA A 346 10.69 -8.23 9.94
N LEU A 347 10.35 -9.49 10.23
CA LEU A 347 8.97 -9.97 10.17
C LEU A 347 8.64 -10.90 11.33
N ARG A 348 7.36 -10.93 11.69
CA ARG A 348 6.78 -11.89 12.64
C ARG A 348 5.33 -12.18 12.29
N PHE A 349 4.83 -13.32 12.73
CA PHE A 349 3.39 -13.61 12.68
C PHE A 349 2.71 -13.26 14.00
N VAL A 350 1.45 -12.81 13.90
CA VAL A 350 0.60 -12.51 15.05
C VAL A 350 -0.16 -13.78 15.45
N PRO A 351 -0.24 -14.10 16.75
CA PRO A 351 -1.10 -15.17 17.23
C PRO A 351 -2.54 -14.95 16.79
N GLN A 352 -3.18 -15.98 16.24
CA GLN A 352 -4.54 -15.88 15.71
C GLN A 352 -5.52 -15.34 16.74
N ALA A 353 -5.44 -15.81 18.00
CA ALA A 353 -6.31 -15.35 19.09
C ALA A 353 -6.13 -13.86 19.44
N ALA A 354 -4.95 -13.29 19.18
CA ALA A 354 -4.69 -11.86 19.38
C ALA A 354 -5.26 -11.04 18.22
N TYR A 355 -5.08 -11.52 16.99
CA TYR A 355 -5.63 -10.89 15.78
C TYR A 355 -7.16 -10.89 15.75
N GLU A 356 -7.81 -11.97 16.19
CA GLU A 356 -9.27 -12.09 16.31
C GLU A 356 -9.90 -10.95 17.12
N ARG A 357 -9.19 -10.42 18.11
CA ARG A 357 -9.68 -9.30 18.93
C ARG A 357 -9.70 -7.97 18.17
N ALA A 358 -8.82 -7.79 17.17
CA ALA A 358 -8.76 -6.57 16.37
C ALA A 358 -9.72 -6.58 15.17
N ALA A 359 -10.00 -7.77 14.64
CA ALA A 359 -10.86 -7.99 13.49
C ALA A 359 -11.65 -9.29 13.66
N ALA A 360 -12.76 -9.25 14.39
CA ALA A 360 -13.56 -10.44 14.70
C ALA A 360 -14.26 -10.97 13.43
N LEU A 361 -14.20 -12.27 13.18
CA LEU A 361 -14.79 -12.93 12.02
C LEU A 361 -15.78 -14.01 12.45
N GLU A 362 -17.07 -13.70 12.37
CA GLU A 362 -18.15 -14.63 12.67
C GLU A 362 -18.67 -15.29 11.38
N ILE A 363 -18.77 -16.62 11.35
CA ILE A 363 -19.16 -17.37 10.16
C ILE A 363 -20.32 -18.31 10.51
N THR A 364 -21.37 -18.30 9.70
CA THR A 364 -22.56 -19.15 9.85
C THR A 364 -22.89 -19.88 8.54
N PRO A 365 -23.03 -21.22 8.51
CA PRO A 365 -22.83 -22.15 9.63
C PRO A 365 -21.39 -22.10 10.16
N ALA A 366 -21.15 -22.60 11.38
CA ALA A 366 -19.80 -22.58 11.93
C ALA A 366 -18.89 -23.53 11.13
N PRO A 367 -17.74 -23.06 10.63
CA PRO A 367 -16.76 -23.93 9.98
C PRO A 367 -16.12 -24.87 10.99
N ALA A 368 -15.65 -26.01 10.52
CA ALA A 368 -14.91 -26.95 11.35
C ALA A 368 -13.59 -26.34 11.83
N ILE A 369 -12.96 -25.51 11.00
CA ILE A 369 -11.69 -24.84 11.31
C ILE A 369 -11.62 -23.48 10.61
N VAL A 370 -11.03 -22.50 11.31
CA VAL A 370 -10.66 -21.20 10.78
C VAL A 370 -9.16 -21.01 11.02
N THR A 371 -8.41 -20.77 9.96
CA THR A 371 -6.97 -20.46 10.01
C THR A 371 -6.77 -19.01 9.60
N ARG A 372 -6.20 -18.17 10.48
CA ARG A 372 -5.97 -16.74 10.21
C ARG A 372 -4.50 -16.42 10.41
N VAL A 373 -3.81 -16.13 9.33
CA VAL A 373 -2.37 -15.82 9.32
C VAL A 373 -2.18 -14.32 9.08
N PHE A 374 -1.70 -13.61 10.09
CA PHE A 374 -1.45 -12.17 9.97
C PHE A 374 0.04 -11.85 10.23
N MET A 375 0.70 -11.24 9.24
CA MET A 375 2.12 -10.90 9.32
C MET A 375 2.33 -9.43 9.64
N LEU A 376 3.23 -9.15 10.59
CA LEU A 376 3.80 -7.82 10.75
C LEU A 376 5.20 -7.82 10.17
N PHE A 377 5.55 -6.75 9.48
CA PHE A 377 6.92 -6.55 9.00
C PHE A 377 7.34 -5.09 9.08
N ARG A 378 8.65 -4.87 9.11
CA ARG A 378 9.26 -3.54 9.11
C ARG A 378 10.60 -3.58 8.41
N GLY A 379 10.89 -2.58 7.58
CA GLY A 379 12.23 -2.32 7.07
C GLY A 379 13.18 -1.90 8.19
N ILE A 380 14.34 -2.57 8.27
CA ILE A 380 15.37 -2.24 9.26
C ILE A 380 16.50 -1.50 8.57
N ALA A 381 16.74 -0.26 9.02
CA ALA A 381 17.81 0.58 8.51
C ALA A 381 19.19 -0.01 8.88
N ASP A 382 20.21 0.28 8.05
CA ASP A 382 21.54 -0.29 8.24
C ASP A 382 22.15 0.07 9.60
N GLU A 383 21.82 1.24 10.15
CA GLU A 383 22.28 1.71 11.46
C GLU A 383 21.67 0.89 12.62
N GLU A 384 20.45 0.38 12.46
CA GLU A 384 19.76 -0.42 13.48
C GLU A 384 20.20 -1.89 13.45
N ARG A 385 20.87 -2.36 12.38
CA ARG A 385 21.17 -3.80 12.17
C ARG A 385 21.89 -4.45 13.33
N GLY A 386 22.75 -3.72 14.04
CA GLY A 386 23.45 -4.23 15.22
C GLY A 386 22.51 -4.67 16.35
N LEU A 387 21.35 -4.04 16.46
CA LEU A 387 20.33 -4.36 17.47
C LEU A 387 19.54 -5.64 17.13
N TRP A 388 19.62 -6.11 15.89
CA TRP A 388 18.85 -7.26 15.39
C TRP A 388 19.71 -8.51 15.19
N SER A 389 20.89 -8.58 15.81
CA SER A 389 21.83 -9.70 15.68
C SER A 389 21.24 -11.06 16.03
N ASP A 390 20.26 -11.07 16.94
CA ASP A 390 19.64 -12.26 17.51
C ASP A 390 18.41 -12.73 16.71
N ALA A 391 17.89 -11.88 15.82
CA ALA A 391 16.70 -12.14 15.01
C ALA A 391 17.03 -12.99 13.77
N LYS A 392 17.90 -13.99 13.87
CA LYS A 392 18.29 -14.78 12.69
C LYS A 392 17.27 -15.87 12.40
N PRO A 393 17.03 -16.20 11.12
CA PRO A 393 16.25 -17.38 10.76
C PRO A 393 16.85 -18.65 11.37
N ALA A 394 16.01 -19.46 12.01
CA ALA A 394 16.39 -20.74 12.58
C ALA A 394 15.84 -21.91 11.74
N ALA A 395 16.50 -23.06 11.80
CA ALA A 395 16.05 -24.26 11.08
C ALA A 395 14.64 -24.72 11.51
N ASP A 396 14.24 -24.43 12.75
CA ASP A 396 12.95 -24.81 13.33
C ASP A 396 11.89 -23.70 13.23
N ASP A 397 12.16 -22.61 12.49
CA ASP A 397 11.22 -21.50 12.35
C ASP A 397 9.84 -21.95 11.82
N VAL A 398 9.82 -22.99 10.99
CA VAL A 398 8.60 -23.62 10.50
C VAL A 398 7.68 -24.03 11.66
N ASN A 399 8.18 -24.84 12.60
CA ASN A 399 7.38 -25.32 13.73
C ASN A 399 7.11 -24.20 14.73
N ARG A 400 8.08 -23.29 14.91
CA ARG A 400 7.93 -22.10 15.74
C ARG A 400 6.74 -21.26 15.27
N TRP A 401 6.66 -20.91 13.99
CA TRP A 401 5.57 -20.06 13.49
C TRP A 401 4.22 -20.74 13.53
N ALA A 402 4.15 -22.04 13.22
CA ALA A 402 2.92 -22.82 13.41
C ALA A 402 2.43 -22.77 14.87
N GLY A 403 3.34 -22.90 15.83
CA GLY A 403 3.05 -22.76 17.26
C GLY A 403 2.66 -21.34 17.69
N VAL A 404 3.29 -20.31 17.13
CA VAL A 404 2.96 -18.90 17.41
C VAL A 404 1.57 -18.54 16.89
N VAL A 405 1.26 -18.91 15.65
CA VAL A 405 -0.05 -18.61 15.05
C VAL A 405 -1.13 -19.49 15.70
N GLY A 406 -0.80 -20.73 16.05
CA GLY A 406 -1.71 -21.71 16.64
C GLY A 406 -2.53 -22.47 15.59
N VAL A 407 -1.92 -22.83 14.45
CA VAL A 407 -2.62 -23.49 13.35
C VAL A 407 -2.75 -24.99 13.60
N ASP A 408 -3.95 -25.53 13.42
CA ASP A 408 -4.21 -26.97 13.31
C ASP A 408 -4.07 -27.39 11.84
N ILE A 409 -2.87 -27.80 11.44
CA ILE A 409 -2.52 -28.06 10.04
C ILE A 409 -3.28 -29.25 9.46
N ASP A 410 -3.47 -30.30 10.25
CA ASP A 410 -4.18 -31.50 9.78
C ASP A 410 -5.62 -31.16 9.40
N ARG A 411 -6.32 -30.38 10.24
CA ARG A 411 -7.68 -29.94 9.94
C ARG A 411 -7.72 -28.84 8.88
N ALA A 412 -6.74 -27.93 8.88
CA ALA A 412 -6.65 -26.86 7.89
C ALA A 412 -6.46 -27.40 6.47
N LEU A 413 -5.85 -28.57 6.29
CA LEU A 413 -5.64 -29.21 4.98
C LEU A 413 -6.70 -30.29 4.63
N ASP A 414 -7.57 -30.67 5.57
CA ASP A 414 -8.60 -31.68 5.35
C ASP A 414 -9.74 -31.17 4.45
N VAL A 415 -9.70 -31.56 3.17
CA VAL A 415 -10.68 -31.18 2.15
C VAL A 415 -12.10 -31.70 2.40
N SER A 416 -12.29 -32.64 3.34
CA SER A 416 -13.62 -33.12 3.74
C SER A 416 -14.34 -32.19 4.70
N LEU A 417 -13.65 -31.17 5.22
CA LEU A 417 -14.20 -30.22 6.18
C LEU A 417 -14.67 -28.93 5.51
N PHE A 418 -15.65 -28.28 6.14
CA PHE A 418 -15.93 -26.86 5.90
C PHE A 418 -14.86 -26.02 6.60
N ARG A 419 -14.02 -25.33 5.84
CA ARG A 419 -12.81 -24.62 6.31
C ARG A 419 -12.79 -23.19 5.82
N VAL A 420 -12.22 -22.30 6.63
CA VAL A 420 -11.93 -20.91 6.23
C VAL A 420 -10.46 -20.61 6.46
N LEU A 421 -9.84 -19.99 5.46
CA LEU A 421 -8.46 -19.51 5.51
C LEU A 421 -8.47 -18.01 5.27
N GLU A 422 -7.93 -17.24 6.21
CA GLU A 422 -7.61 -15.83 6.01
C GLU A 422 -6.11 -15.62 6.09
N TRP A 423 -5.57 -14.83 5.18
CA TRP A 423 -4.22 -14.30 5.34
C TRP A 423 -4.23 -12.79 5.16
N GLY A 424 -3.38 -12.08 5.90
CA GLY A 424 -3.21 -10.63 5.79
C GLY A 424 -1.85 -10.20 6.35
N GLY A 425 -1.59 -8.90 6.34
CA GLY A 425 -0.43 -8.37 7.02
C GLY A 425 -0.44 -6.86 7.18
N MET A 426 0.62 -6.32 7.75
CA MET A 426 0.78 -4.88 7.91
C MET A 426 2.25 -4.51 7.98
N GLU A 427 2.63 -3.48 7.24
CA GLU A 427 3.91 -2.80 7.41
C GLU A 427 3.81 -1.90 8.65
N VAL A 428 4.72 -2.08 9.61
CA VAL A 428 4.80 -1.24 10.80
C VAL A 428 5.67 -0.04 10.51
N LEU A 429 5.02 1.12 10.35
CA LEU A 429 5.63 2.38 9.98
C LEU A 429 5.86 3.20 11.27
N GLY A 430 7.06 3.11 11.86
CA GLY A 430 7.31 3.74 13.16
C GLY A 430 8.79 3.82 13.54
N ALA A 431 9.10 4.79 14.40
CA ALA A 431 10.44 5.23 14.79
C ALA A 431 11.36 4.09 15.30
N PRO A 432 12.70 4.28 15.21
CA PRO A 432 13.69 3.34 15.72
C PRO A 432 13.37 2.89 17.14
N VAL A 433 13.66 1.62 17.42
CA VAL A 433 13.55 1.07 18.77
C VAL A 433 14.38 1.96 19.68
N SER A 434 13.73 2.66 20.61
CA SER A 434 14.45 3.46 21.61
C SER A 434 15.29 2.50 22.43
N ALA A 435 16.60 2.76 22.49
CA ALA A 435 17.54 2.00 23.30
C ALA A 435 17.20 2.08 24.80
#